data_AF-A0A1V8M3F1-F1
#
_entry.id   AF-A0A1V8M3F1-F1
#
_cell.length_a   1.000
_cell.length_b   1.000
_cell.length_c   1.000
_cell.angle_alpha   90.00
_cell.angle_beta   90.00
_cell.angle_gamma   90.00
#
_symmetry.space_group_name_H-M   'P 1'
#
loop_
_entity.id
_entity.type
_entity.pdbx_description
1 polymer ?
#
loop_
_entity_poly.entity_id
_entity_poly.type
_entity_poly.pdbx_seq_one_letter_code
_entity_poly.pdbx_strand_id
1 'polypeptide(L)'
;MKHPILLVALSFVALYLLADNLLSRQSPSYALEHPNDFIQQLLYKNPVEITEKGITISADRRGHYSGAGMINNYPMEFMIDTGATSVAVPGKLAQQAGLKFGMPVISQTAAGNVKSHQTIIPSLQIGTIT
;
A
#
# COMPACT_ATOMS: atom_id res chain seq x y z
N MET A 1 5.79 51.44 -13.47
CA MET A 1 4.89 51.17 -12.33
C MET A 1 4.88 49.67 -12.08
N LYS A 2 5.29 49.23 -10.90
CA LYS A 2 5.12 47.83 -10.46
C LYS A 2 3.61 47.53 -10.54
N HIS A 3 3.20 46.35 -11.00
CA HIS A 3 1.79 45.92 -11.01
C HIS A 3 1.52 45.02 -9.78
N PRO A 4 1.59 45.54 -8.54
CA PRO A 4 1.48 44.71 -7.35
C PRO A 4 0.10 44.04 -7.26
N ILE A 5 -0.95 44.70 -7.77
CA ILE A 5 -2.32 44.17 -7.77
C ILE A 5 -2.42 42.93 -8.67
N LEU A 6 -1.77 42.93 -9.84
CA LEU A 6 -1.79 41.77 -10.74
C LEU A 6 -1.05 40.58 -10.11
N LEU A 7 0.07 40.85 -9.46
CA LEU A 7 0.87 39.82 -8.78
C LEU A 7 0.13 39.22 -7.58
N VAL A 8 -0.57 40.06 -6.81
CA VAL A 8 -1.46 39.60 -5.74
C VAL A 8 -2.61 38.77 -6.30
N ALA A 9 -3.30 39.22 -7.35
CA ALA A 9 -4.37 38.46 -7.97
C ALA A 9 -3.90 37.08 -8.48
N LEU A 10 -2.75 37.03 -9.17
CA LEU A 10 -2.11 35.79 -9.59
C LEU A 10 -1.79 34.87 -8.41
N SER A 11 -1.31 35.42 -7.29
CA SER A 11 -1.00 34.62 -6.10
C SER A 11 -2.24 33.98 -5.48
N PHE A 12 -3.38 34.70 -5.45
CA PHE A 12 -4.65 34.15 -4.97
C PHE A 12 -5.18 33.05 -5.90
N VAL A 13 -5.08 33.23 -7.22
CA VAL A 13 -5.47 32.19 -8.19
C VAL A 13 -4.61 30.94 -8.02
N ALA A 14 -3.29 31.12 -7.91
CA ALA A 14 -2.38 30.00 -7.68
C ALA A 14 -2.68 29.27 -6.36
N LEU A 15 -2.95 30.02 -5.28
CA LEU A 15 -3.31 29.46 -3.99
C LEU A 15 -4.64 28.70 -4.05
N TYR A 16 -5.64 29.23 -4.74
CA TYR A 16 -6.93 28.58 -4.92
C TYR A 16 -6.78 27.26 -5.68
N LEU A 17 -6.07 27.26 -6.81
CA LEU A 17 -5.84 26.05 -7.60
C LEU A 17 -5.03 25.00 -6.81
N LEU A 18 -4.05 25.44 -6.02
CA LEU A 18 -3.28 24.56 -5.14
C LEU A 18 -4.17 23.95 -4.06
N ALA A 19 -4.99 24.77 -3.39
CA ALA A 19 -5.90 24.33 -2.34
C ALA A 19 -6.94 23.35 -2.89
N ASP A 20 -7.54 23.63 -4.05
CA ASP A 20 -8.51 22.76 -4.72
C ASP A 20 -7.87 21.42 -5.13
N ASN A 21 -6.63 21.43 -5.63
CA ASN A 21 -5.87 20.21 -5.93
C ASN A 21 -5.60 19.38 -4.66
N LEU A 22 -5.24 20.02 -3.54
CA LEU A 22 -4.98 19.33 -2.28
C LEU A 22 -6.27 18.78 -1.66
N LEU A 23 -7.36 19.55 -1.67
CA LEU A 23 -8.65 19.16 -1.12
C LEU A 23 -9.31 18.05 -1.94
N SER A 24 -9.23 18.12 -3.27
CA SER A 24 -9.74 17.06 -4.14
C SER A 24 -9.01 15.74 -3.89
N ARG A 25 -7.68 15.78 -3.73
CA ARG A 25 -6.90 14.60 -3.30
C ARG A 25 -7.32 14.10 -1.93
N GLN A 26 -7.83 14.95 -1.04
CA GLN A 26 -8.36 14.53 0.25
C GLN A 26 -9.73 13.84 0.17
N SER A 27 -10.42 13.83 -0.97
CA SER A 27 -11.70 13.12 -1.07
C SER A 27 -11.51 11.58 -1.12
N PRO A 28 -12.41 10.78 -0.51
CA PRO A 28 -12.37 9.32 -0.61
C PRO A 28 -12.49 8.83 -2.06
N SER A 29 -13.34 9.48 -2.86
CA SER A 29 -13.57 9.12 -4.26
C SER A 29 -12.33 9.27 -5.13
N TYR A 30 -11.50 10.30 -4.87
CA TYR A 30 -10.26 10.51 -5.62
C TYR A 30 -9.31 9.31 -5.51
N ALA A 31 -9.21 8.68 -4.33
CA ALA A 31 -8.36 7.51 -4.12
C ALA A 31 -8.82 6.27 -4.92
N LEU A 32 -10.11 6.16 -5.20
CA LEU A 32 -10.67 5.08 -6.03
C LEU A 32 -10.35 5.30 -7.52
N GLU A 33 -10.43 6.54 -7.98
CA GLU A 33 -10.15 6.91 -9.38
C GLU A 33 -8.66 6.98 -9.70
N HIS A 34 -7.82 7.31 -8.71
CA HIS A 34 -6.38 7.53 -8.87
C HIS A 34 -5.56 6.58 -7.96
N PRO A 35 -5.69 5.25 -8.13
CA PRO A 35 -5.14 4.25 -7.20
C PRO A 35 -3.60 4.24 -7.13
N ASN A 36 -2.94 4.82 -8.12
CA ASN A 36 -1.47 4.90 -8.21
C ASN A 36 -0.94 6.33 -7.97
N ASP A 37 -1.73 7.25 -7.38
CA ASP A 37 -1.22 8.57 -7.01
C ASP A 37 -0.23 8.45 -5.84
N PHE A 38 1.02 8.77 -6.13
CA PHE A 38 2.11 8.78 -5.17
C PHE A 38 1.84 9.70 -3.95
N ILE A 39 1.15 10.82 -4.15
CA ILE A 39 0.80 11.73 -3.05
C ILE A 39 -0.17 11.05 -2.07
N GLN A 40 -1.10 10.22 -2.55
CA GLN A 40 -1.99 9.47 -1.66
C GLN A 40 -1.21 8.47 -0.81
N GLN A 41 -0.22 7.77 -1.37
CA GLN A 41 0.63 6.84 -0.61
C GLN A 41 1.46 7.55 0.46
N LEU A 42 1.97 8.75 0.17
CA LEU A 42 2.69 9.56 1.16
C LEU A 42 1.78 10.07 2.29
N LEU A 43 0.57 10.52 1.95
CA LEU A 43 -0.38 11.08 2.90
C LEU A 43 -1.05 10.00 3.77
N TYR A 44 -1.20 8.78 3.25
CA TYR A 44 -1.92 7.67 3.87
C TYR A 44 -1.04 6.43 4.00
N LYS A 45 0.20 6.62 4.48
CA LYS A 45 1.02 5.51 4.94
C LYS A 45 0.26 4.82 6.07
N ASN A 46 -0.39 3.68 5.81
CA ASN A 46 -1.07 2.88 6.83
C ASN A 46 -0.02 2.28 7.76
N PRO A 47 0.22 2.86 8.94
CA PRO A 47 1.20 2.30 9.83
C PRO A 47 0.60 1.05 10.47
N VAL A 48 1.41 0.02 10.61
CA VAL A 48 1.11 -1.04 11.57
C VAL A 48 1.42 -0.44 12.94
N GLU A 49 0.39 -0.09 13.70
CA GLU A 49 0.53 0.47 15.04
C GLU A 49 0.62 -0.66 16.06
N ILE A 50 1.68 -0.64 16.87
CA ILE A 50 1.84 -1.59 17.97
C ILE A 50 1.09 -1.03 19.18
N THR A 51 0.24 -1.86 19.76
CA THR A 51 -0.54 -1.55 20.96
C THR A 51 -0.15 -2.51 22.08
N GLU A 52 -0.58 -2.21 23.32
CA GLU A 52 -0.37 -3.12 24.46
C GLU A 52 -0.98 -4.52 24.24
N LYS A 53 -2.01 -4.64 23.39
CA LYS A 53 -2.78 -5.87 23.19
C LYS A 53 -2.56 -6.55 21.84
N GLY A 54 -1.69 -6.01 20.97
CA GLY A 54 -1.49 -6.53 19.62
C GLY A 54 -1.14 -5.43 18.62
N ILE A 55 -1.58 -5.60 17.38
CA ILE A 55 -1.36 -4.62 16.31
C ILE A 55 -2.69 -4.06 15.80
N THR A 56 -2.68 -2.77 15.45
CA THR A 56 -3.76 -2.11 14.71
C THR A 56 -3.25 -1.82 13.30
N ILE A 57 -4.03 -2.21 12.30
CA ILE A 57 -3.78 -1.87 10.90
C ILE A 57 -4.99 -1.08 10.43
N SER A 58 -4.77 0.18 10.05
CA SER A 58 -5.82 1.02 9.47
C SER A 58 -5.96 0.75 7.98
N ALA A 59 -7.19 0.82 7.48
CA ALA A 59 -7.44 0.75 6.05
C ALA A 59 -6.96 2.02 5.34
N ASP A 60 -6.44 1.85 4.12
CA ASP A 60 -6.28 2.99 3.22
C ASP A 60 -7.66 3.51 2.79
N ARG A 61 -7.64 4.60 2.02
CA ARG A 61 -8.85 5.21 1.45
C ARG A 61 -9.59 4.33 0.44
N ARG A 62 -8.93 3.29 -0.07
CA ARG A 62 -9.51 2.29 -0.96
C ARG A 62 -10.12 1.12 -0.17
N GLY A 63 -10.01 1.13 1.16
CA GLY A 63 -10.49 0.08 2.05
C GLY A 63 -9.53 -1.10 2.21
N HIS A 64 -8.32 -1.03 1.67
CA HIS A 64 -7.33 -2.10 1.82
C HIS A 64 -6.53 -1.93 3.11
N TYR A 65 -6.30 -3.05 3.79
CA TYR A 65 -5.44 -3.11 4.96
C TYR A 65 -4.06 -3.57 4.49
N SER A 66 -3.07 -2.69 4.58
CA SER A 66 -1.70 -2.97 4.16
C SER A 66 -0.71 -2.45 5.20
N GLY A 67 0.49 -3.02 5.23
CA GLY A 67 1.49 -2.65 6.22
C GLY A 67 2.86 -3.29 5.98
N ALA A 68 3.86 -2.79 6.70
CA ALA A 68 5.20 -3.36 6.66
C ALA A 68 5.27 -4.68 7.45
N GLY A 69 6.06 -5.62 6.95
CA GLY A 69 6.37 -6.87 7.62
C GLY A 69 7.68 -7.48 7.10
N MET A 70 7.92 -8.74 7.45
CA MET A 70 9.14 -9.45 7.06
C MET A 70 8.84 -10.92 6.76
N ILE A 71 9.50 -11.48 5.73
CA ILE A 71 9.63 -12.94 5.55
C ILE A 71 11.09 -13.30 5.72
N ASN A 72 11.42 -14.26 6.60
CA ASN A 72 12.81 -14.67 6.85
C ASN A 72 13.76 -13.48 7.07
N ASN A 73 13.32 -12.51 7.88
CA ASN A 73 14.03 -11.25 8.14
C ASN A 73 14.26 -10.33 6.92
N TYR A 74 13.62 -10.61 5.77
CA TYR A 74 13.63 -9.74 4.61
C TYR A 74 12.40 -8.81 4.62
N PRO A 75 12.57 -7.47 4.68
CA PRO A 75 11.46 -6.53 4.78
C PRO A 75 10.66 -6.45 3.48
N MET A 76 9.33 -6.43 3.59
CA MET A 76 8.41 -6.20 2.47
C MET A 76 7.07 -5.63 2.95
N GLU A 77 6.28 -5.14 2.01
CA GLU A 77 4.91 -4.68 2.26
C GLU A 77 3.91 -5.81 2.03
N PHE A 78 2.90 -5.87 2.91
CA PHE A 78 1.84 -6.88 2.88
C PHE A 78 0.50 -6.20 2.72
N MET A 79 -0.45 -6.95 2.16
CA MET A 79 -1.87 -6.63 2.12
C MET A 79 -2.64 -7.78 2.74
N ILE A 80 -3.65 -7.47 3.56
CA ILE A 80 -4.53 -8.46 4.17
C ILE A 80 -5.63 -8.82 3.16
N ASP A 81 -5.68 -10.10 2.79
CA ASP A 81 -6.69 -10.67 1.91
C ASP A 81 -7.43 -11.80 2.63
N THR A 82 -8.61 -11.50 3.18
CA THR A 82 -9.44 -12.47 3.90
C THR A 82 -10.04 -13.55 2.98
N GLY A 83 -9.99 -13.37 1.67
CA GLY A 83 -10.45 -14.36 0.69
C GLY A 83 -9.38 -15.39 0.34
N ALA A 84 -8.11 -15.15 0.71
CA ALA A 84 -7.01 -16.04 0.40
C ALA A 84 -6.91 -17.20 1.40
N THR A 85 -6.70 -18.42 0.89
CA THR A 85 -6.42 -19.61 1.71
C THR A 85 -4.93 -19.83 1.97
N SER A 86 -4.07 -19.04 1.32
CA SER A 86 -2.61 -19.14 1.40
C SER A 86 -1.98 -17.78 1.17
N VAL A 87 -0.76 -17.57 1.68
CA VAL A 87 0.00 -16.33 1.45
C VAL A 87 0.58 -16.34 0.04
N ALA A 88 0.23 -15.32 -0.76
CA ALA A 88 0.81 -15.11 -2.08
C ALA A 88 2.04 -14.20 -1.98
N VAL A 89 3.20 -14.69 -2.44
CA VAL A 89 4.46 -13.92 -2.43
C VAL A 89 4.94 -13.73 -3.87
N PRO A 90 5.17 -12.49 -4.33
CA PRO A 90 5.76 -12.24 -5.65
C PRO A 90 7.10 -12.96 -5.82
N GLY A 91 7.31 -13.65 -6.95
CA GLY A 91 8.46 -14.54 -7.13
C GLY A 91 9.83 -13.88 -6.88
N LYS A 92 9.99 -12.61 -7.26
CA LYS A 92 11.22 -11.84 -6.99
C LYS A 92 11.46 -11.66 -5.49
N LEU A 93 10.41 -11.28 -4.74
CA LEU A 93 10.50 -11.11 -3.28
C LEU A 93 10.72 -12.45 -2.57
N ALA A 94 10.07 -13.52 -3.04
CA ALA A 94 10.27 -14.87 -2.51
C ALA A 94 11.75 -15.30 -2.64
N GLN A 95 12.37 -15.04 -3.79
CA GLN A 95 13.79 -15.31 -4.00
C GLN A 95 14.69 -14.47 -3.07
N GLN A 96 14.40 -13.17 -2.92
CA GLN A 96 15.16 -12.28 -2.04
C GLN A 96 15.03 -12.65 -0.57
N ALA A 97 13.86 -13.14 -0.15
CA ALA A 97 13.60 -13.66 1.18
C ALA A 97 14.11 -15.10 1.40
N GLY A 98 14.81 -15.69 0.41
CA GLY A 98 15.40 -17.02 0.52
C GLY A 98 14.37 -18.16 0.59
N LEU A 99 13.14 -17.95 0.10
CA LEU A 99 12.13 -19.01 0.04
C LEU A 99 12.52 -20.05 -1.02
N LYS A 100 12.35 -21.33 -0.66
CA LYS A 100 12.62 -22.45 -1.57
C LYS A 100 11.40 -22.68 -2.45
N PHE A 101 11.59 -22.62 -3.76
CA PHE A 101 10.54 -22.94 -4.73
C PHE A 101 10.36 -24.47 -4.79
N GLY A 102 9.18 -24.92 -4.39
CA GLY A 102 8.76 -26.32 -4.47
C GLY A 102 8.03 -26.61 -5.79
N MET A 103 7.03 -27.49 -5.70
CA MET A 103 6.30 -27.93 -6.88
C MET A 103 5.55 -26.78 -7.56
N PRO A 104 5.55 -26.73 -8.91
CA PRO A 104 4.71 -25.80 -9.65
C PRO A 104 3.24 -26.18 -9.45
N VAL A 105 2.40 -25.18 -9.21
CA VAL A 105 0.96 -25.31 -9.03
C VAL A 105 0.23 -24.24 -9.81
N ILE A 106 -1.08 -24.40 -9.99
CA ILE A 106 -1.95 -23.37 -10.54
C ILE A 106 -2.77 -22.79 -9.39
N SER A 107 -2.59 -21.49 -9.14
CA SER A 107 -3.37 -20.74 -8.17
C SER A 107 -4.57 -20.10 -8.87
N GLN A 108 -5.76 -20.27 -8.31
CA GLN A 108 -6.96 -19.55 -8.73
C GLN A 108 -6.99 -18.19 -8.02
N THR A 109 -7.10 -17.12 -8.78
CA THR A 109 -7.20 -15.74 -8.28
C THR A 109 -8.42 -15.06 -8.86
N ALA A 110 -8.79 -13.89 -8.34
CA ALA A 110 -9.87 -13.09 -8.92
C ALA A 110 -9.62 -12.70 -10.39
N ALA A 111 -8.36 -12.58 -10.80
CA ALA A 111 -7.96 -12.29 -12.18
C ALA A 111 -7.81 -13.55 -13.05
N GLY A 112 -8.13 -14.74 -12.51
CA GLY A 112 -8.00 -16.03 -13.19
C GLY A 112 -6.84 -16.87 -12.68
N ASN A 113 -6.46 -17.88 -13.47
CA ASN A 113 -5.45 -18.86 -13.11
C ASN A 113 -4.02 -18.33 -13.34
N VAL A 114 -3.17 -18.47 -12.33
CA VAL A 114 -1.76 -18.06 -12.37
C VAL A 114 -0.86 -19.26 -12.04
N LYS A 115 0.25 -19.42 -12.76
CA LYS A 115 1.28 -20.40 -12.41
C LYS A 115 2.06 -19.91 -11.19
N SER A 116 2.10 -20.73 -10.16
CA SER A 116 2.77 -20.46 -8.89
C SER A 116 3.70 -21.62 -8.51
N HIS A 117 4.47 -21.46 -7.44
CA HIS A 117 5.22 -22.55 -6.82
C HIS A 117 4.85 -22.63 -5.35
N GLN A 118 4.68 -23.86 -4.83
CA GLN A 118 4.52 -24.05 -3.40
C GLN A 118 5.81 -23.70 -2.66
N THR A 119 5.68 -23.17 -1.46
CA THR A 119 6.79 -22.96 -0.54
C THR A 119 6.28 -22.99 0.89
N ILE A 120 7.19 -23.16 1.84
CA ILE A 120 6.94 -22.96 3.26
C ILE A 120 7.65 -21.69 3.67
N ILE A 121 6.97 -20.82 4.40
CA ILE A 121 7.54 -19.62 4.98
C ILE A 121 7.98 -19.97 6.41
N PRO A 122 9.30 -20.06 6.71
CA PRO A 122 9.78 -20.36 8.05
C PRO A 122 9.40 -19.31 9.10
N SER A 123 9.40 -18.03 8.71
CA SER A 123 9.04 -16.93 9.59
C SER A 123 8.36 -15.82 8.79
N LEU A 124 7.19 -15.38 9.27
CA LEU A 124 6.40 -14.28 8.70
C LEU A 124 6.05 -13.31 9.83
N GLN A 125 6.60 -12.11 9.80
CA GLN A 125 6.36 -11.10 10.82
C GLN A 125 5.53 -9.93 10.28
N ILE A 126 4.53 -9.49 11.04
CA ILE A 126 3.74 -8.29 10.78
C ILE A 126 3.66 -7.50 12.10
N GLY A 127 4.25 -6.30 12.13
CA GLY A 127 4.43 -5.55 13.37
C GLY A 127 5.19 -6.38 14.42
N THR A 128 4.54 -6.70 15.54
CA THR A 128 5.09 -7.55 16.62
C THR A 128 4.63 -9.01 16.56
N ILE A 129 3.76 -9.38 15.61
CA ILE A 129 3.25 -10.75 15.44
C ILE A 129 4.19 -11.51 14.51
N THR A 130 4.55 -12.75 14.85
CA THR A 130 5.38 -13.66 14.04
C THR A 130 4.73 -15.03 13.89
#